data_AF-A0A4Y2SEV5-F1
#
_entry.id   AF-A0A4Y2SEV5-F1
#
_cell.length_a   1.000
_cell.length_b   1.000
_cell.length_c   1.000
_cell.angle_alpha   90.00
_cell.angle_beta   90.00
_cell.angle_gamma   90.00
#
_symmetry.space_group_name_H-M   'P 1'
#
loop_
_entity.id
_entity.type
_entity.pdbx_description
1 polymer ?
#
loop_
_entity_poly.entity_id
_entity_poly.type
_entity_poly.pdbx_seq_one_letter_code
_entity_poly.pdbx_strand_id
1 'polypeptide(L)'
;MPGNPGNELVDHFAKIASSCGADMSIPAPYSYVKRVCKEFLMNEWNSYWKNSTTGKRTKEILPSANLDLLISNKYVIYLFNNHGPFPAYLCRFKILNIPDCLCGEHGDVDHYLTL
;
A
#
# COMPACT_ATOMS: atom_id res chain seq x y z
N MET A 1 1.99 62.63 -5.88
CA MET A 1 2.76 62.01 -6.97
C MET A 1 1.75 61.43 -7.95
N PRO A 2 1.62 61.92 -9.19
CA PRO A 2 0.62 61.39 -10.11
C PRO A 2 1.06 60.01 -10.63
N GLY A 3 0.09 59.11 -10.81
CA GLY A 3 0.30 57.77 -11.35
C GLY A 3 0.84 57.81 -12.77
N ASN A 4 1.70 56.84 -13.10
CA ASN A 4 2.26 56.73 -14.44
C ASN A 4 1.17 56.21 -15.41
N PRO A 5 0.78 56.94 -16.47
CA PRO A 5 -0.32 56.54 -17.37
C PRO A 5 -0.13 55.16 -18.04
N GLY A 6 1.11 54.68 -18.12
CA GLY A 6 1.40 53.31 -18.55
C GLY A 6 0.85 52.23 -17.60
N ASN A 7 0.82 52.50 -16.29
CA ASN A 7 0.28 51.55 -15.31
C ASN A 7 -1.24 51.47 -15.38
N GLU A 8 -1.92 52.57 -15.64
CA GLU A 8 -3.38 52.60 -15.78
C GLU A 8 -3.85 51.81 -17.00
N LEU A 9 -3.08 51.87 -18.09
CA LEU A 9 -3.36 51.10 -19.30
C LEU A 9 -3.11 49.59 -19.10
N VAL A 10 -2.03 49.23 -18.39
CA VAL A 10 -1.74 47.82 -18.05
C VAL A 10 -2.81 47.25 -17.13
N ASP A 11 -3.24 48.00 -16.09
CA ASP A 11 -4.31 47.58 -15.18
C ASP A 11 -5.66 47.43 -15.90
N HIS A 12 -5.95 48.32 -16.85
CA HIS A 12 -7.15 48.23 -17.68
C HIS A 12 -7.16 46.94 -18.51
N PHE A 13 -6.06 46.61 -19.18
CA PHE A 13 -5.96 45.37 -19.95
C PHE A 13 -5.94 44.11 -19.06
N ALA A 14 -5.31 44.16 -17.89
CA ALA A 14 -5.33 43.07 -16.93
C ALA A 14 -6.74 42.77 -16.39
N LYS A 15 -7.53 43.81 -16.09
CA LYS A 15 -8.94 43.67 -15.68
C LYS A 15 -9.78 43.05 -16.79
N ILE A 16 -9.64 43.53 -18.03
CA ILE A 16 -10.37 42.96 -19.17
C ILE A 16 -10.02 41.49 -19.36
N ALA A 17 -8.73 41.14 -19.36
CA ALA A 17 -8.27 39.76 -19.49
C ALA A 17 -8.80 38.85 -18.37
N SER A 18 -8.86 39.34 -17.12
CA SER A 18 -9.43 38.58 -16.00
C SER A 18 -10.94 38.38 -16.12
N SER A 19 -11.67 39.33 -16.72
CA SER A 19 -13.13 39.28 -16.88
C SER A 19 -13.59 38.54 -18.15
N CYS A 20 -12.71 38.41 -19.14
CA CYS A 20 -13.00 37.76 -20.43
C CYS A 20 -12.56 36.29 -20.48
N GLY A 21 -12.03 35.74 -19.38
CA GLY A 21 -11.72 34.31 -19.29
C GLY A 21 -13.01 33.49 -19.16
N ALA A 22 -13.22 32.54 -20.07
CA ALA A 22 -14.18 31.48 -19.83
C ALA A 22 -13.71 30.66 -18.61
N ASP A 23 -14.62 30.38 -17.68
CA ASP A 23 -14.32 29.61 -16.47
C ASP A 23 -13.89 28.19 -16.90
N MET A 24 -12.58 27.95 -16.94
CA MET A 24 -12.02 26.67 -17.32
C MET A 24 -12.07 25.76 -16.10
N SER A 25 -13.00 24.80 -16.12
CA SER A 25 -12.98 23.70 -15.16
C SER A 25 -11.66 22.94 -15.33
N ILE A 26 -10.73 23.16 -14.39
CA ILE A 26 -9.47 22.42 -14.35
C ILE A 26 -9.84 20.99 -13.92
N PRO A 27 -9.59 19.97 -14.77
CA PRO A 27 -9.83 18.60 -14.40
C PRO A 27 -9.04 18.25 -13.14
N ALA A 28 -9.60 17.40 -12.28
CA ALA A 28 -8.90 16.97 -11.08
C ALA A 28 -7.49 16.46 -11.43
N PRO A 29 -6.44 16.89 -10.70
CA PRO A 29 -5.09 16.42 -10.96
C PRO A 29 -5.03 14.90 -10.92
N TYR A 30 -4.19 14.30 -11.76
CA TYR A 30 -3.99 12.85 -11.77
C TYR A 30 -3.63 12.30 -10.39
N SER A 31 -2.81 13.04 -9.62
CA SER A 31 -2.45 12.68 -8.25
C SER A 31 -3.66 12.59 -7.32
N TYR A 32 -4.65 13.48 -7.48
CA TYR A 32 -5.89 13.45 -6.73
C TYR A 32 -6.71 12.21 -7.07
N VAL A 33 -6.95 11.96 -8.37
CA VAL A 33 -7.71 10.79 -8.82
C VAL A 33 -7.04 9.50 -8.37
N LYS A 34 -5.72 9.39 -8.54
CA LYS A 34 -4.93 8.24 -8.10
C LYS A 34 -5.06 8.00 -6.59
N ARG A 35 -4.99 9.07 -5.78
CA ARG A 35 -5.14 8.98 -4.32
C ARG A 35 -6.54 8.48 -3.95
N VAL A 36 -7.59 9.06 -4.51
CA VAL A 36 -8.99 8.67 -4.25
C VAL A 36 -9.23 7.21 -4.66
N CYS A 37 -8.76 6.79 -5.82
CA CYS A 37 -8.86 5.39 -6.25
C CYS A 37 -8.11 4.45 -5.30
N LYS A 38 -6.89 4.82 -4.87
CA LYS A 38 -6.13 4.01 -3.90
C LYS A 38 -6.88 3.90 -2.57
N GLU A 39 -7.40 4.99 -2.04
CA GLU A 39 -8.18 5.00 -0.78
C GLU A 39 -9.43 4.11 -0.90
N PHE A 40 -10.20 4.23 -1.99
CA PHE A 40 -11.37 3.40 -2.25
C PHE A 40 -11.01 1.91 -2.30
N LEU A 41 -10.01 1.52 -3.10
CA LEU A 41 -9.58 0.13 -3.22
C LEU A 41 -9.08 -0.44 -1.90
N MET A 42 -8.33 0.35 -1.12
CA MET A 42 -7.85 -0.08 0.19
C MET A 42 -8.98 -0.29 1.19
N ASN A 43 -10.05 0.53 1.13
CA ASN A 43 -11.22 0.36 1.99
C ASN A 43 -12.00 -0.91 1.65
N GLU A 44 -12.28 -1.13 0.36
CA GLU A 44 -12.95 -2.34 -0.12
C GLU A 44 -12.14 -3.60 0.25
N TRP A 45 -10.83 -3.55 0.00
CA TRP A 45 -9.94 -4.66 0.31
C TRP A 45 -9.84 -4.95 1.81
N ASN A 46 -9.77 -3.93 2.67
CA ASN A 46 -9.81 -4.11 4.12
C ASN A 46 -11.15 -4.66 4.61
N SER A 47 -12.26 -4.24 4.01
CA SER A 47 -13.60 -4.78 4.31
C SER A 47 -13.66 -6.27 3.97
N TYR A 48 -13.23 -6.63 2.76
CA TYR A 48 -13.14 -8.03 2.35
C TYR A 48 -12.21 -8.84 3.26
N TRP A 49 -11.03 -8.30 3.56
CA TRP A 49 -10.06 -8.92 4.46
C TRP A 49 -10.68 -9.21 5.82
N LYS A 50 -11.32 -8.22 6.45
CA LYS A 50 -11.97 -8.37 7.76
C LYS A 50 -13.04 -9.47 7.74
N ASN A 51 -13.88 -9.49 6.70
CA ASN A 51 -15.01 -10.41 6.59
C ASN A 51 -14.66 -11.80 6.05
N SER A 52 -13.45 -12.00 5.51
CA SER A 52 -13.02 -13.31 5.01
C SER A 52 -13.01 -14.38 6.11
N THR A 53 -13.43 -15.60 5.80
CA THR A 53 -13.34 -16.75 6.72
C THR A 53 -12.02 -17.52 6.59
N THR A 54 -11.21 -17.21 5.57
CA THR A 54 -9.92 -17.85 5.30
C THR A 54 -8.76 -16.97 5.75
N GLY A 55 -7.58 -17.59 5.93
CA GLY A 55 -6.35 -16.84 6.25
C GLY A 55 -6.23 -16.38 7.72
N LYS A 56 -6.83 -17.12 8.67
CA LYS A 56 -6.79 -16.80 10.11
C LYS A 56 -5.38 -16.46 10.62
N ARG A 57 -4.39 -17.31 10.33
CA ARG A 57 -2.98 -17.09 10.69
C ARG A 57 -2.41 -15.80 10.10
N THR A 58 -2.70 -15.54 8.82
CA THR A 58 -2.29 -14.30 8.15
C THR A 58 -2.93 -13.08 8.79
N LYS A 59 -4.17 -13.17 9.28
CA LYS A 59 -4.87 -12.09 9.99
C LYS A 59 -4.33 -11.83 11.39
N GLU A 60 -3.90 -12.87 12.10
CA GLU A 60 -3.27 -12.75 13.42
C GLU A 60 -1.97 -11.94 13.33
N ILE A 61 -1.20 -12.16 12.26
CA ILE A 61 0.07 -11.46 12.01
C ILE A 61 -0.17 -10.10 11.29
N LEU A 62 -1.18 -9.99 10.42
CA LEU A 62 -1.52 -8.80 9.65
C LEU A 62 -3.02 -8.45 9.77
N PRO A 63 -3.41 -7.65 10.78
CA PRO A 63 -4.82 -7.38 11.08
C PRO A 63 -5.49 -6.47 10.04
N SER A 64 -4.72 -5.62 9.35
CA SER A 64 -5.20 -4.80 8.23
C SER A 64 -4.45 -5.17 6.97
N ALA A 65 -5.14 -5.23 5.85
CA ALA A 65 -4.49 -5.52 4.59
C ALA A 65 -3.62 -4.33 4.17
N ASN A 66 -2.32 -4.44 4.45
CA ASN A 66 -1.31 -3.49 4.03
C ASN A 66 -0.60 -4.05 2.79
N LEU A 67 -0.91 -3.44 1.64
CA LEU A 67 -0.38 -3.88 0.35
C LEU A 67 1.14 -3.71 0.28
N ASP A 68 1.69 -2.69 0.94
CA ASP A 68 3.13 -2.42 0.91
C ASP A 68 3.90 -3.51 1.67
N LEU A 69 3.37 -4.01 2.79
CA LEU A 69 3.97 -5.12 3.55
C LEU A 69 3.98 -6.44 2.75
N LEU A 70 2.88 -6.73 2.05
CA LEU A 70 2.73 -7.98 1.29
C LEU A 70 3.55 -7.98 -0.02
N ILE A 71 3.71 -6.83 -0.67
CA ILE A 71 4.45 -6.73 -1.94
C ILE A 71 5.96 -6.61 -1.71
N SER A 72 6.40 -5.91 -0.66
CA SER A 72 7.80 -5.49 -0.55
C SER A 72 8.71 -6.47 0.19
N ASN A 73 8.18 -7.38 1.01
CA ASN A 73 9.00 -8.19 1.90
C ASN A 73 8.79 -9.71 1.74
N LYS A 74 9.74 -10.36 1.05
CA LYS A 74 9.75 -11.81 0.85
C LYS A 74 9.75 -12.63 2.16
N TYR A 75 10.39 -12.13 3.21
CA TYR A 75 10.46 -12.83 4.50
C TYR A 75 9.09 -12.83 5.18
N VAL A 76 8.36 -11.74 5.06
CA VAL A 76 6.99 -11.62 5.56
C VAL A 76 6.05 -12.59 4.82
N ILE A 77 6.21 -12.74 3.50
CA ILE A 77 5.48 -13.76 2.72
C ILE A 77 5.80 -15.18 3.19
N TYR A 78 7.07 -15.47 3.49
CA TYR A 78 7.49 -16.77 4.02
C TYR A 78 6.86 -17.07 5.39
N LEU A 79 6.79 -16.07 6.27
CA LEU A 79 6.15 -16.19 7.57
C LEU A 79 4.64 -16.47 7.43
N PHE A 80 3.94 -15.72 6.58
CA PHE A 80 2.48 -15.88 6.43
C PHE A 80 2.07 -17.23 5.87
N ASN A 81 2.83 -17.74 4.90
CA ASN A 81 2.47 -18.97 4.22
C ASN A 81 3.14 -20.21 4.83
N ASN A 82 4.06 -20.04 5.78
CA ASN A 82 4.95 -21.11 6.25
C ASN A 82 5.75 -21.73 5.09
N HIS A 83 6.12 -20.91 4.10
CA HIS A 83 6.76 -21.30 2.84
C HIS A 83 8.24 -20.87 2.74
N GLY A 84 8.86 -20.56 3.87
CA GLY A 84 10.26 -20.14 3.95
C GLY A 84 11.25 -21.29 4.02
N PRO A 85 12.54 -20.98 4.26
CA PRO A 85 13.60 -21.96 4.44
C PRO A 85 13.51 -22.66 5.82
N PHE A 86 12.32 -23.12 6.18
CA PHE A 86 12.03 -23.79 7.43
C PHE A 86 12.18 -25.31 7.24
N PRO A 87 12.85 -26.03 8.17
CA PRO A 87 13.06 -27.47 8.05
C PRO A 87 11.79 -28.25 7.71
N ALA A 88 10.67 -27.96 8.38
CA ALA A 88 9.39 -28.61 8.14
C ALA A 88 8.88 -28.39 6.71
N TYR A 89 8.98 -27.17 6.19
CA TYR A 89 8.57 -26.84 4.83
C TYR A 89 9.47 -27.51 3.79
N LEU A 90 10.79 -27.45 3.97
CA LEU A 90 11.75 -28.07 3.07
C LEU A 90 11.64 -29.61 3.05
N CYS A 91 11.31 -30.22 4.19
CA CYS A 91 11.06 -31.64 4.30
C CYS A 91 9.84 -32.09 3.47
N ARG A 92 8.77 -31.27 3.43
CA ARG A 92 7.59 -31.54 2.59
C ARG A 92 7.93 -31.64 1.09
N PHE A 93 8.92 -30.85 0.64
CA PHE A 93 9.41 -30.87 -0.74
C PHE A 93 10.56 -31.85 -0.97
N LYS A 94 10.90 -32.68 0.01
CA LYS A 94 11.99 -33.67 -0.05
C LYS A 94 13.37 -33.04 -0.33
N ILE A 95 13.55 -31.77 0.06
CA ILE A 95 14.85 -31.08 0.01
C ILE A 95 15.66 -31.44 1.26
N LEU A 96 14.98 -31.56 2.40
CA LEU A 96 15.53 -32.08 3.64
C LEU A 96 14.82 -33.40 4.01
N ASN A 97 15.49 -34.21 4.83
CA ASN A 97 14.95 -35.49 5.29
C ASN A 97 14.31 -35.42 6.69
N ILE A 98 14.59 -34.34 7.43
CA ILE A 98 14.16 -34.16 8.82
C ILE A 98 13.41 -32.82 8.91
N PRO A 99 12.19 -32.80 9.47
CA PRO A 99 11.39 -31.59 9.58
C PRO A 99 11.75 -30.72 10.80
N ASP A 100 12.67 -31.18 11.64
CA ASP A 100 12.96 -30.61 12.94
C ASP A 100 14.11 -29.58 12.89
N CYS A 101 14.07 -28.65 13.82
CA CYS A 101 15.13 -27.70 14.10
C CYS A 101 16.30 -28.38 14.82
N LEU A 102 17.47 -27.73 14.85
CA LEU A 102 18.66 -28.22 15.56
C LEU A 102 18.45 -28.41 17.07
N CYS A 103 17.44 -27.74 17.64
CA CYS A 103 17.05 -27.91 19.05
C CYS A 103 16.21 -29.18 19.31
N GLY A 104 15.80 -29.90 18.25
CA GLY A 104 14.96 -31.10 18.33
C GLY A 104 13.46 -30.86 18.22
N GLU A 105 13.00 -29.60 18.23
CA GLU A 105 11.59 -29.23 18.05
C GLU A 105 11.20 -29.11 16.57
N HIS A 106 9.90 -29.12 16.28
CA HIS A 106 9.40 -29.01 14.91
C HIS A 106 9.84 -27.68 14.26
N GLY A 107 10.54 -27.76 13.13
CA GLY A 107 11.16 -26.60 12.49
C GLY A 107 10.21 -25.84 11.57
N ASP A 108 9.09 -25.35 12.09
CA ASP A 108 8.12 -24.52 11.36
C ASP A 108 8.21 -23.03 11.75
N VAL A 109 7.47 -22.16 11.07
CA VAL A 109 7.45 -20.72 11.39
C VAL A 109 7.12 -20.42 12.86
N ASP A 110 6.20 -21.16 13.48
CA ASP A 110 5.75 -20.85 14.85
C ASP A 110 6.88 -21.09 15.86
N HIS A 111 7.67 -22.14 15.65
CA HIS A 111 8.89 -22.37 16.41
C HIS A 111 9.84 -21.16 16.37
N TYR A 112 10.12 -20.61 15.19
CA TYR A 112 11.04 -19.48 15.06
C TYR A 112 10.47 -18.13 15.54
N LEU A 113 9.15 -18.01 15.69
CA LEU A 113 8.50 -16.79 16.20
C LEU A 113 8.34 -16.78 17.73
N THR A 114 8.55 -17.92 18.40
CA THR A 114 8.36 -18.08 19.85
C THR A 114 9.67 -18.14 20.65
N LEU A 115 10.82 -18.07 19.96
CA LEU A 115 12.16 -18.01 20.55
C LEU A 115 12.51 -16.62 21.09
#